data_AF-A0A7V5ESZ5-F1
#
_entry.id   AF-A0A7V5ESZ5-F1
#
_cell.length_a   1.000
_cell.length_b   1.000
_cell.length_c   1.000
_cell.angle_alpha   90.00
_cell.angle_beta   90.00
_cell.angle_gamma   90.00
#
_symmetry.space_group_name_H-M   'P 1'
#
loop_
_entity.id
_entity.type
_entity.pdbx_description
1 polymer ?
#
loop_
_entity_poly.entity_id
_entity_poly.type
_entity_poly.pdbx_seq_one_letter_code
_entity_poly.pdbx_strand_id
1 'polypeptide(L)'
;MFFALLIVTLIVALVVCYLVARAFDKPIIHILERIVGPDMAQAWAKYIKFAIYVVGISGGVRIYDLERYLPQPEIYTPEGKPVPTPQLTLTIERWVLEIYRTVIETLQALAWMLLLFFLFALVAYVIIRIWGSRKEQEQS
;
A
#
# COMPACT_ATOMS: atom_id res chain seq x y z
N MET A 1 -12.70 -0.17 -22.58
CA MET A 1 -12.94 0.76 -21.45
C MET A 1 -12.44 0.21 -20.12
N PHE A 2 -12.61 -1.08 -19.84
CA PHE A 2 -11.97 -1.76 -18.70
C PHE A 2 -10.45 -1.57 -18.61
N PHE A 3 -9.72 -1.88 -19.69
CA PHE A 3 -8.25 -1.74 -19.71
C PHE A 3 -7.78 -0.30 -19.49
N ALA A 4 -8.55 0.70 -19.95
CA ALA A 4 -8.24 2.10 -19.71
C ALA A 4 -8.34 2.44 -18.22
N LEU A 5 -9.40 1.96 -17.54
CA LEU A 5 -9.56 2.16 -16.10
C LEU A 5 -8.42 1.47 -15.33
N LEU A 6 -8.10 0.23 -15.68
CA LEU A 6 -6.99 -0.52 -15.07
C LEU A 6 -5.66 0.22 -15.21
N ILE A 7 -5.34 0.71 -16.40
CA ILE A 7 -4.10 1.47 -16.64
C ILE A 7 -4.11 2.75 -15.80
N VAL A 8 -5.24 3.47 -15.75
CA VAL A 8 -5.35 4.71 -14.96
C VAL A 8 -5.22 4.44 -13.47
N THR A 9 -5.89 3.42 -12.92
CA THR A 9 -5.79 3.08 -11.49
C THR A 9 -4.38 2.60 -11.14
N LEU A 10 -3.72 1.84 -12.02
CA LEU A 10 -2.33 1.45 -11.85
C LEU A 10 -1.38 2.66 -11.80
N ILE A 11 -1.54 3.60 -12.73
CA ILE A 11 -0.74 4.84 -12.76
C ILE A 11 -0.99 5.67 -11.49
N VAL A 12 -2.25 5.81 -11.08
CA VAL A 12 -2.62 6.53 -9.86
C VAL A 12 -1.98 5.88 -8.64
N ALA A 13 -2.08 4.56 -8.48
CA ALA A 13 -1.46 3.84 -7.38
C ALA A 13 0.08 4.00 -7.38
N LEU A 14 0.72 3.94 -8.56
CA LEU A 14 2.16 4.18 -8.71
C LEU A 14 2.57 5.59 -8.28
N VAL A 15 1.81 6.61 -8.69
CA VAL A 15 2.05 8.00 -8.30
C VAL A 15 1.91 8.16 -6.79
N VAL A 16 0.86 7.60 -6.19
CA VAL A 16 0.66 7.63 -4.73
C VAL A 16 1.81 6.94 -4.01
N CYS A 17 2.21 5.73 -4.44
CA CYS A 17 3.36 5.01 -3.88
C CYS A 17 4.65 5.83 -3.98
N TYR A 18 4.90 6.45 -5.13
CA TYR A 18 6.07 7.31 -5.34
C TYR A 18 6.07 8.51 -4.38
N LEU A 19 4.95 9.21 -4.24
CA LEU A 19 4.81 10.35 -3.33
C LEU A 19 5.07 9.94 -1.88
N VAL A 20 4.50 8.83 -1.43
CA VAL A 20 4.70 8.31 -0.07
C VAL A 20 6.16 7.86 0.13
N ALA A 21 6.73 7.07 -0.80
CA ALA A 21 8.12 6.64 -0.73
C ALA A 21 9.09 7.83 -0.67
N ARG A 22 8.81 8.89 -1.43
CA ARG A 22 9.59 10.13 -1.45
C ARG A 22 9.47 10.90 -0.13
N ALA A 23 8.26 11.00 0.43
CA ALA A 23 7.99 11.71 1.68
C ALA A 23 8.66 11.02 2.88
N PHE A 24 8.67 9.69 2.91
CA PHE A 24 9.20 8.90 4.02
C PHE A 24 10.67 8.46 3.86
N ASP A 25 11.32 8.80 2.75
CA ASP A 25 12.70 8.40 2.47
C ASP A 25 13.69 8.78 3.60
N LYS A 26 13.72 10.08 3.94
CA LYS A 26 14.62 10.58 5.00
C LYS A 26 14.28 10.00 6.37
N PRO A 27 13.00 10.00 6.84
CA PRO A 27 12.63 9.37 8.10
C PRO A 27 13.04 7.90 8.21
N ILE A 28 12.80 7.09 7.16
CA ILE A 28 13.11 5.66 7.15
C ILE A 28 14.62 5.45 7.29
N ILE A 29 15.43 6.15 6.50
CA ILE A 29 16.89 6.04 6.55
C ILE A 29 17.39 6.44 7.94
N HIS A 30 16.95 7.58 8.48
CA HIS A 30 17.44 8.06 9.76
C HIS A 30 17.13 7.10 10.91
N ILE A 31 15.95 6.49 10.91
CA ILE A 31 15.58 5.50 11.92
C ILE A 31 16.41 4.23 11.78
N LEU A 32 16.62 3.74 10.55
CA LEU A 32 17.46 2.58 10.30
C LEU A 32 18.92 2.84 10.71
N GLU A 33 19.48 4.01 10.43
CA GLU A 33 20.84 4.39 10.85
C GLU A 33 21.02 4.26 12.37
N ARG A 34 19.99 4.62 13.15
CA ARG A 34 20.01 4.50 14.61
C ARG A 34 19.91 3.07 15.13
N ILE A 35 19.33 2.15 14.36
CA ILE A 35 19.07 0.76 14.78
C ILE A 35 20.15 -0.19 14.27
N VAL A 36 20.49 -0.12 12.98
CA VAL A 36 21.40 -1.07 12.30
C VAL A 36 22.74 -0.46 11.88
N GLY A 37 22.92 0.85 12.07
CA GLY A 37 24.13 1.57 11.66
C GLY A 37 24.11 2.03 10.19
N PRO A 38 25.00 2.98 9.82
CA PRO A 38 24.95 3.69 8.54
C PRO A 38 25.21 2.79 7.31
N ASP A 39 26.09 1.81 7.43
CA ASP A 39 26.47 0.92 6.31
C ASP A 39 25.29 0.03 5.87
N MET A 40 24.51 -0.45 6.84
CA MET A 40 23.38 -1.36 6.60
C MET A 40 22.07 -0.60 6.33
N ALA A 41 21.91 0.60 6.88
CA ALA A 41 20.68 1.38 6.78
C ALA A 41 20.26 1.64 5.33
N GLN A 42 21.20 1.96 4.43
CA GLN A 42 20.88 2.22 3.03
C GLN A 42 20.36 0.98 2.30
N ALA A 43 20.91 -0.21 2.58
CA ALA A 43 20.45 -1.46 1.98
C ALA A 43 19.03 -1.80 2.44
N TRP A 44 18.77 -1.68 3.74
CA TRP A 44 17.43 -1.89 4.31
C TRP A 44 16.41 -0.86 3.83
N ALA A 45 16.80 0.40 3.65
CA ALA A 45 15.92 1.43 3.11
C ALA A 45 15.47 1.11 1.67
N LYS A 46 16.34 0.53 0.83
CA LYS A 46 15.95 0.05 -0.51
C LYS A 46 14.90 -1.07 -0.43
N TYR A 47 15.06 -1.99 0.52
CA TYR A 47 14.08 -3.05 0.75
C TYR A 47 12.72 -2.48 1.20
N ILE A 48 12.70 -1.51 2.11
CA ILE A 48 11.46 -0.86 2.54
C ILE A 48 10.80 -0.11 1.38
N LYS A 49 11.56 0.61 0.55
CA LYS A 49 11.01 1.25 -0.66
C LYS A 49 10.38 0.23 -1.60
N PHE A 50 11.05 -0.90 -1.84
CA PHE A 50 10.49 -2.00 -2.62
C PHE A 50 9.16 -2.49 -2.01
N ALA A 51 9.12 -2.71 -0.70
CA ALA A 51 7.91 -3.13 -0.01
C ALA A 51 6.78 -2.08 -0.09
N ILE A 52 7.09 -0.77 -0.06
CA ILE A 52 6.10 0.30 -0.28
C ILE A 52 5.43 0.11 -1.65
N TYR A 53 6.20 -0.09 -2.71
CA TYR A 53 5.60 -0.30 -4.04
C TYR A 53 4.76 -1.58 -4.11
N VAL A 54 5.28 -2.70 -3.61
CA VAL A 54 4.55 -3.98 -3.65
C VAL A 54 3.25 -3.91 -2.86
N VAL A 55 3.30 -3.42 -1.61
CA VAL A 55 2.13 -3.34 -0.72
C VAL A 55 1.15 -2.29 -1.19
N GLY A 56 1.62 -1.12 -1.61
CA GLY A 56 0.77 -0.02 -2.09
C GLY A 56 0.02 -0.39 -3.37
N ILE A 57 0.71 -0.94 -4.37
CA ILE A 57 0.07 -1.38 -5.63
C ILE A 57 -0.91 -2.52 -5.37
N SER A 58 -0.54 -3.52 -4.55
CA SER A 58 -1.42 -4.63 -4.21
C SER A 58 -2.65 -4.19 -3.41
N GLY A 59 -2.52 -3.13 -2.59
CA GLY A 59 -3.63 -2.57 -1.84
C GLY A 59 -4.57 -1.72 -2.69
N GLY A 60 -4.04 -0.92 -3.63
CA GLY A 60 -4.81 0.02 -4.43
C GLY A 60 -5.44 -0.54 -5.70
N VAL A 61 -4.84 -1.56 -6.32
CA VAL A 61 -5.33 -2.14 -7.59
C VAL A 61 -6.18 -3.37 -7.28
N ARG A 62 -7.48 -3.17 -7.06
CA ARG A 62 -8.43 -4.25 -6.80
C ARG A 62 -9.05 -4.83 -8.08
N ILE A 63 -8.41 -5.87 -8.61
CA ILE A 63 -8.90 -6.57 -9.82
C ILE A 63 -10.31 -7.16 -9.60
N TYR A 64 -10.64 -7.60 -8.39
CA TYR A 64 -11.93 -8.21 -8.04
C TYR A 64 -13.13 -7.24 -8.13
N ASP A 65 -12.91 -5.94 -7.90
CA ASP A 65 -13.98 -4.93 -8.05
C ASP A 65 -14.16 -4.56 -9.53
N LEU A 66 -13.08 -4.66 -10.32
CA LEU A 66 -13.09 -4.45 -11.77
C LEU A 66 -13.87 -5.56 -12.52
N GLU A 67 -13.90 -6.79 -12.00
CA GLU A 67 -14.67 -7.91 -12.57
C GLU A 67 -16.19 -7.65 -12.62
N ARG A 68 -16.71 -6.76 -11.77
CA ARG A 68 -18.14 -6.37 -11.76
C ARG A 68 -18.58 -5.58 -12.99
N TYR A 69 -17.63 -5.11 -13.79
CA TYR A 69 -17.88 -4.42 -15.05
C TYR A 69 -17.75 -5.34 -16.27
N LEU A 70 -17.36 -6.60 -16.09
CA LEU A 70 -17.42 -7.60 -17.17
C LEU A 70 -18.87 -8.10 -17.34
N PRO A 71 -19.27 -8.50 -18.56
CA PRO A 71 -20.56 -9.14 -18.80
C PRO A 71 -20.70 -10.37 -17.90
N GLN A 72 -21.70 -10.38 -17.02
CA GLN A 72 -22.01 -11.57 -16.23
C GLN A 72 -22.67 -12.61 -17.13
N PRO A 73 -22.39 -13.92 -16.94
CA PRO A 73 -23.09 -14.97 -17.67
C PRO A 73 -24.60 -14.81 -17.46
N GLU A 74 -25.37 -14.92 -18.54
CA GLU A 74 -26.84 -14.85 -18.46
C GLU A 74 -27.36 -15.98 -17.58
N ILE A 75 -27.83 -15.62 -16.39
CA ILE A 75 -28.46 -16.56 -15.46
C ILE A 75 -29.94 -16.61 -15.83
N TYR A 76 -30.42 -17.80 -16.17
CA TYR A 76 -31.83 -18.06 -16.44
C TYR A 76 -32.49 -18.62 -15.17
N THR A 77 -33.71 -18.17 -14.86
CA THR A 77 -34.52 -18.80 -13.82
C THR A 77 -34.89 -20.23 -14.25
N PRO A 78 -35.34 -21.10 -13.33
CA PRO A 78 -35.87 -22.42 -13.68
C PRO A 78 -37.04 -22.38 -14.69
N GLU A 79 -37.70 -21.23 -14.81
CA GLU A 79 -38.79 -20.93 -15.76
C GLU A 79 -38.28 -20.44 -17.13
N GLY A 80 -36.96 -20.41 -17.36
CA GLY A 80 -36.35 -19.97 -18.63
C GLY A 80 -36.35 -18.46 -18.84
N LYS A 81 -36.64 -17.65 -17.81
CA LYS A 81 -36.59 -16.18 -17.91
C LYS A 81 -35.19 -15.66 -17.58
N PRO A 82 -34.62 -14.72 -18.35
CA PRO A 82 -33.36 -14.09 -17.99
C PRO A 82 -33.53 -13.32 -16.68
N VAL A 83 -32.67 -13.62 -15.69
CA VAL A 83 -32.57 -12.82 -14.48
C VAL A 83 -31.93 -11.48 -14.87
N PRO A 84 -32.53 -10.32 -14.54
CA PRO A 84 -31.90 -9.04 -14.78
C PRO A 84 -30.63 -8.95 -13.94
N THR A 85 -29.47 -9.20 -14.56
CA THR A 85 -28.18 -8.85 -13.99
C THR A 85 -27.98 -7.35 -14.23
N PRO A 86 -27.90 -6.52 -13.17
CA PRO A 86 -27.62 -5.11 -13.36
C PRO A 86 -26.20 -4.98 -13.90
N GLN A 87 -26.08 -4.82 -15.21
CA GLN A 87 -24.83 -4.47 -15.86
C GLN A 87 -24.48 -3.07 -15.38
N LEU A 88 -23.46 -2.94 -14.53
CA LEU A 88 -22.95 -1.64 -14.12
C LEU A 88 -22.37 -0.96 -15.36
N THR A 89 -23.12 -0.03 -15.94
CA THR A 89 -22.62 0.82 -17.00
C THR A 89 -21.50 1.68 -16.43
N LEU A 90 -20.33 1.61 -17.07
CA LEU A 90 -19.19 2.48 -16.77
C LEU A 90 -19.55 3.92 -17.19
N THR A 91 -20.10 4.69 -16.25
CA THR A 91 -20.35 6.12 -16.39
C THR A 91 -19.13 6.93 -15.93
N ILE A 92 -19.06 8.20 -16.33
CA ILE A 92 -17.99 9.12 -15.92
C ILE A 92 -17.91 9.28 -14.39
N GLU A 93 -19.06 9.24 -13.71
CA GLU A 93 -19.17 9.35 -12.25
C GLU A 93 -18.49 8.17 -11.55
N ARG A 94 -18.67 6.95 -12.09
CA ARG A 94 -18.03 5.74 -11.53
C ARG A 94 -16.52 5.74 -11.74
N TRP A 95 -16.04 6.31 -12.85
CA TRP A 95 -14.60 6.49 -13.10
C TRP A 95 -13.93 7.32 -12.00
N VAL A 96 -14.57 8.43 -11.60
CA VAL A 96 -14.06 9.30 -10.53
C VAL A 96 -14.02 8.57 -9.19
N LEU A 97 -15.08 7.81 -8.86
CA LEU A 97 -15.14 7.04 -7.61
C LEU A 97 -14.09 5.93 -7.54
N GLU A 98 -13.79 5.29 -8.67
CA GLU A 98 -12.78 4.23 -8.74
C GLU A 98 -11.37 4.81 -8.53
N ILE A 99 -11.05 5.95 -9.16
CA ILE A 99 -9.79 6.67 -8.92
C ILE A 99 -9.67 7.06 -7.44
N TYR A 100 -10.72 7.66 -6.88
CA TYR A 100 -10.75 8.04 -5.47
C TYR A 100 -10.52 6.84 -4.54
N ARG A 101 -11.20 5.73 -4.80
CA ARG A 101 -11.04 4.46 -4.07
C ARG A 101 -9.60 3.96 -4.15
N THR A 102 -9.02 3.88 -5.35
CA THR A 102 -7.63 3.47 -5.55
C THR A 102 -6.67 4.33 -4.72
N VAL A 103 -6.85 5.65 -4.69
CA VAL A 103 -6.00 6.55 -3.88
C VAL A 103 -6.12 6.20 -2.40
N ILE A 104 -7.34 6.12 -1.87
CA ILE A 104 -7.57 5.87 -0.44
C ILE A 104 -7.10 4.49 -0.02
N GLU A 105 -7.35 3.45 -0.83
CA GLU A 105 -6.93 2.08 -0.52
C GLU A 105 -5.40 1.93 -0.59
N THR A 106 -4.74 2.57 -1.57
CA THR A 106 -3.26 2.64 -1.63
C THR A 106 -2.70 3.31 -0.38
N LEU A 107 -3.24 4.49 -0.02
CA LEU A 107 -2.80 5.23 1.17
C LEU A 107 -3.03 4.43 2.45
N GLN A 108 -4.18 3.76 2.59
CA GLN A 108 -4.50 2.95 3.75
C GLN A 108 -3.55 1.76 3.90
N ALA A 109 -3.26 1.04 2.81
CA ALA A 109 -2.31 -0.08 2.82
C ALA A 109 -0.91 0.38 3.25
N LEU A 110 -0.44 1.50 2.70
CA LEU A 110 0.84 2.11 3.06
C LEU A 110 0.87 2.62 4.50
N ALA A 111 -0.23 3.22 4.97
CA ALA A 111 -0.35 3.69 6.34
C ALA A 111 -0.21 2.54 7.34
N TRP A 112 -0.89 1.42 7.12
CA TRP A 112 -0.75 0.23 7.96
C TRP A 112 0.67 -0.33 7.91
N MET A 113 1.25 -0.47 6.72
CA MET A 113 2.62 -0.97 6.57
C MET A 113 3.64 -0.10 7.32
N LEU A 114 3.59 1.22 7.12
CA LEU A 114 4.52 2.15 7.75
C LEU A 114 4.27 2.26 9.25
N LEU A 115 3.02 2.20 9.71
CA LEU A 115 2.70 2.17 11.13
C LEU A 115 3.33 0.95 11.81
N LEU A 116 3.14 -0.24 11.25
CA LEU A 116 3.76 -1.47 11.76
C LEU A 116 5.29 -1.36 11.75
N PHE A 117 5.88 -0.89 10.66
CA PHE A 117 7.32 -0.67 10.57
C PHE A 117 7.83 0.27 11.67
N PHE A 118 7.21 1.44 11.85
CA PHE A 118 7.61 2.40 12.87
C PHE A 118 7.40 1.89 14.28
N LEU A 119 6.35 1.12 14.54
CA LEU A 119 6.12 0.48 15.83
C LEU A 119 7.28 -0.47 16.18
N PHE A 120 7.67 -1.35 15.25
CA PHE A 120 8.80 -2.26 15.48
C PHE A 120 10.12 -1.51 15.61
N ALA A 121 10.34 -0.49 14.79
CA ALA A 121 11.54 0.33 14.87
C ALA A 121 11.67 1.07 16.20
N LEU A 122 10.57 1.60 16.73
CA LEU A 122 10.53 2.27 18.03
C LEU A 122 10.85 1.30 19.17
N VAL A 123 10.29 0.09 19.14
CA VAL A 123 10.62 -0.96 20.12
C VAL A 123 12.11 -1.31 20.06
N ALA A 124 12.66 -1.53 18.86
CA ALA A 124 14.08 -1.82 18.69
C ALA A 124 14.98 -0.69 19.23
N TYR A 125 14.63 0.56 18.93
CA TYR A 125 15.34 1.74 19.44
C TYR A 125 15.35 1.80 20.97
N VAL A 126 14.19 1.57 21.61
CA VAL A 126 14.08 1.59 23.08
C VAL A 126 14.95 0.51 23.72
N ILE A 127 14.95 -0.71 23.15
CA ILE A 127 15.78 -1.83 23.66
C ILE A 127 17.27 -1.46 23.59
N ILE A 128 17.74 -0.96 22.43
CA ILE A 128 19.14 -0.55 22.24
C ILE A 128 19.53 0.55 23.23
N ARG A 129 18.66 1.55 23.43
CA ARG A 129 18.92 2.68 24.34
C ARG A 129 19.08 2.23 25.79
N ILE A 130 18.21 1.34 26.28
CA ILE A 130 18.25 0.85 27.66
C ILE A 130 19.52 0.02 27.91
N TRP A 131 19.93 -0.80 26.95
CA TRP A 131 21.14 -1.60 27.06
C TRP A 131 22.41 -0.76 27.00
N GLY A 132 22.42 0.30 26.19
CA GLY A 132 23.52 1.27 26.15
C GLY A 132 23.76 1.94 27.50
N SER A 133 22.69 2.43 28.15
CA SER A 133 22.81 3.11 29.45
C SER A 133 23.28 2.21 30.60
N ARG A 134 23.01 0.89 30.53
CA ARG A 134 23.49 -0.04 31.56
C ARG A 134 25.01 -0.25 31.51
N LYS A 135 25.59 -0.27 30.31
CA LYS A 135 27.04 -0.48 30.13
C LYS A 135 27.88 0.70 30.60
N GLU A 136 27.38 1.93 30.46
CA GLU A 136 28.05 3.14 30.96
C GLU A 136 28.07 3.18 32.50
N GLN A 137 27.04 2.65 33.17
CA GLN A 137 26.97 2.57 34.63
C GLN A 137 27.87 1.48 35.24
N GLU A 138 28.15 0.40 34.51
CA GLU A 138 29.09 -0.65 34.96
C GLU A 138 30.58 -0.27 34.79
N GLN A 139 30.88 0.82 34.08
CA GLN A 139 32.26 1.29 33.80
C GLN A 139 32.68 2.55 34.58
N SER A 140 31.79 3.16 35.39
CA SER A 140 32.11 4.26 36.33
C SER A 140 32.16 3.76 37.77
#